data_AF-A0A495B7Z3-F1
#
_entry.id   AF-A0A495B7Z3-F1
#
_cell.length_a   1.000
_cell.length_b   1.000
_cell.length_c   1.000
_cell.angle_alpha   90.00
_cell.angle_beta   90.00
_cell.angle_gamma   90.00
#
_symmetry.space_group_name_H-M   'P 1'
#
loop_
_entity.id
_entity.type
_entity.pdbx_description
1 polymer ?
#
loop_
_entity_poly.entity_id
_entity_poly.type
_entity_poly.pdbx_seq_one_letter_code
_entity_poly.pdbx_strand_id
1 'polypeptide(L)'
;MPDDIASPCVKQCQLDASGRYCTGCLRTLAEISGWASASNAQKQAALQRIASLRQPLPLRELNCRRCGQAFQCGRGGDNGGCWCMALPPLASADGGGDCLCPACLQQLAATR
;
A
#
# COMPACT_ATOMS: atom_id res chain seq x y z
N MET A 1 -8.06 16.21 -24.29
CA MET A 1 -7.78 17.14 -23.18
C MET A 1 -6.85 16.44 -22.21
N PRO A 2 -5.53 16.68 -22.26
CA PRO A 2 -4.58 15.83 -21.56
C PRO A 2 -3.96 16.57 -20.38
N ASP A 3 -4.57 16.44 -19.20
CA ASP A 3 -3.90 16.37 -17.88
C ASP A 3 -4.99 16.24 -16.80
N ASP A 4 -5.89 15.24 -16.86
CA ASP A 4 -6.83 15.03 -15.75
C ASP A 4 -6.16 14.14 -14.70
N ILE A 5 -5.77 14.74 -13.57
CA ILE A 5 -5.17 13.99 -12.46
C ILE A 5 -6.21 13.01 -11.90
N ALA A 6 -5.93 11.72 -12.03
CA ALA A 6 -6.80 10.64 -11.58
C ALA A 6 -7.09 10.75 -10.07
N SER A 7 -8.35 10.51 -9.70
CA SER A 7 -8.76 10.52 -8.30
C SER A 7 -8.15 9.33 -7.56
N PRO A 8 -7.54 9.53 -6.37
CA PRO A 8 -6.99 8.45 -5.55
C PRO A 8 -8.08 7.65 -4.78
N CYS A 9 -9.31 7.64 -5.31
CA CYS A 9 -10.47 7.03 -4.66
C CYS A 9 -10.43 5.51 -4.78
N VAL A 10 -10.45 4.81 -3.65
CA VAL A 10 -10.52 3.34 -3.56
C VAL A 10 -11.97 2.83 -3.41
N LYS A 11 -12.96 3.68 -3.70
CA LYS A 11 -14.41 3.41 -3.57
C LYS A 11 -14.87 3.00 -2.15
N GLN A 12 -14.09 3.34 -1.13
CA GLN A 12 -14.49 3.24 0.27
C GLN A 12 -14.90 4.62 0.78
N CYS A 13 -16.18 4.80 1.08
CA CYS A 13 -16.73 6.08 1.57
C CYS A 13 -16.96 6.00 3.09
N GLN A 14 -15.86 5.94 3.84
CA GLN A 14 -15.90 5.92 5.30
C GLN A 14 -14.96 6.97 5.85
N LEU A 15 -15.44 7.75 6.82
CA LEU A 15 -14.63 8.77 7.49
C LEU A 15 -13.95 8.17 8.74
N ASP A 16 -12.80 8.72 9.08
CA ASP A 16 -12.13 8.46 10.35
C ASP A 16 -13.03 8.81 11.55
N ALA A 17 -12.71 8.33 12.75
CA ALA A 17 -13.43 8.65 13.98
C ALA A 17 -13.61 10.17 14.22
N SER A 18 -12.68 11.00 13.72
CA SER A 18 -12.80 12.46 13.79
C SER A 18 -13.71 13.09 12.71
N GLY A 19 -14.23 12.33 11.74
CA GLY A 19 -15.00 12.84 10.61
C GLY A 19 -14.22 13.70 9.61
N ARG A 20 -12.91 13.86 9.79
CA ARG A 20 -12.07 14.83 9.05
C ARG A 20 -11.51 14.28 7.73
N TYR A 21 -11.20 12.99 7.69
CA TYR A 21 -10.56 12.36 6.54
C TYR A 21 -11.24 11.05 6.18
N CYS A 22 -11.29 10.71 4.90
CA CYS A 22 -11.69 9.39 4.43
C CYS A 22 -10.64 8.35 4.79
N THR A 23 -11.03 7.23 5.40
CA THR A 23 -10.10 6.15 5.82
C THR A 23 -9.42 5.45 4.64
N GLY A 24 -10.05 5.45 3.46
CA GLY A 24 -9.49 4.84 2.25
C GLY A 24 -8.54 5.78 1.48
N CYS A 25 -9.04 6.96 1.09
CA CYS A 25 -8.27 7.89 0.24
C CYS A 25 -7.55 9.01 1.02
N LEU A 26 -7.77 9.15 2.34
CA LEU A 26 -7.17 10.16 3.23
C LEU A 26 -7.42 11.62 2.81
N ARG A 27 -8.48 11.82 2.02
CA ARG A 27 -8.97 13.14 1.60
C ARG A 27 -10.02 13.65 2.57
N THR A 28 -10.08 14.96 2.72
CA THR A 28 -11.16 15.66 3.42
C THR A 28 -12.43 15.66 2.59
N LEU A 29 -13.58 15.86 3.25
CA LEU A 29 -14.87 15.98 2.56
C LEU A 29 -14.88 17.11 1.52
N ALA A 30 -14.28 18.27 1.85
CA ALA A 30 -14.18 19.40 0.93
C ALA A 30 -13.37 19.07 -0.33
N GLU A 31 -12.27 18.34 -0.19
CA GLU A 31 -11.53 17.87 -1.36
C GLU A 31 -12.39 16.88 -2.16
N ILE A 32 -13.06 15.92 -1.50
CA ILE A 32 -13.86 14.88 -2.16
C ILE A 32 -14.98 15.51 -3.01
N SER A 33 -15.77 16.42 -2.44
CA SER A 33 -16.87 17.08 -3.15
C SER A 33 -16.39 18.03 -4.25
N GLY A 34 -15.24 18.68 -4.05
CA GLY A 34 -14.68 19.64 -5.00
C GLY A 34 -13.79 19.05 -6.09
N TRP A 35 -13.52 17.74 -6.12
CA TRP A 35 -12.47 17.16 -6.98
C TRP A 35 -12.67 17.41 -8.48
N ALA A 36 -13.91 17.27 -8.96
CA ALA A 36 -14.23 17.44 -10.37
C ALA A 36 -13.98 18.89 -10.84
N SER A 37 -14.11 19.86 -9.94
CA SER A 37 -13.91 21.28 -10.21
C SER A 37 -12.54 21.79 -9.76
N ALA A 38 -11.69 20.93 -9.18
CA ALA A 38 -10.38 21.32 -8.68
C ALA A 38 -9.36 21.44 -9.82
N SER A 39 -8.52 22.47 -9.79
CA SER A 39 -7.42 22.62 -10.74
C SER A 39 -6.36 21.54 -10.52
N ASN A 40 -5.58 21.20 -11.56
CA ASN A 40 -4.50 20.21 -11.44
C ASN A 40 -3.49 20.55 -10.34
N ALA A 41 -3.19 21.83 -10.14
CA ALA A 41 -2.35 22.27 -9.02
C ALA A 41 -2.96 21.90 -7.64
N GLN A 42 -4.28 22.06 -7.48
CA GLN A 42 -4.98 21.68 -6.24
C GLN A 42 -5.04 20.17 -6.08
N LYS A 43 -5.33 19.43 -7.17
CA LYS A 43 -5.32 17.97 -7.19
C LYS A 43 -3.95 17.42 -6.79
N GLN A 44 -2.87 17.99 -7.35
CA GLN A 44 -1.50 17.60 -7.04
C GLN A 44 -1.11 17.92 -5.59
N ALA A 45 -1.45 19.11 -5.09
CA ALA A 45 -1.19 19.48 -3.69
C ALA A 45 -1.90 18.53 -2.70
N ALA A 46 -3.15 18.15 -3.00
CA ALA A 46 -3.88 17.17 -2.21
C ALA A 46 -3.19 15.79 -2.23
N LEU A 47 -2.76 15.32 -3.41
CA LEU A 47 -2.02 14.06 -3.54
C LEU A 47 -0.70 14.05 -2.77
N GLN A 48 0.08 15.14 -2.83
CA GLN A 48 1.33 15.26 -2.07
C GLN A 48 1.08 15.21 -0.57
N ARG A 49 0.06 15.93 -0.08
CA ARG A 49 -0.35 15.87 1.33
C ARG A 49 -0.72 14.45 1.75
N ILE A 50 -1.52 13.75 0.95
CA ILE A 50 -1.93 12.36 1.20
C ILE A 50 -0.70 11.45 1.22
N ALA A 51 0.23 11.62 0.29
CA ALA A 51 1.47 10.83 0.24
C ALA A 51 2.32 11.04 1.51
N SER A 52 2.39 12.26 2.05
CA SER A 52 3.07 12.51 3.33
C SER A 52 2.38 11.84 4.53
N LEU A 53 1.05 11.72 4.50
CA LEU A 53 0.28 11.00 5.53
C LEU A 53 0.42 9.48 5.40
N ARG A 54 0.55 8.97 4.17
CA ARG A 54 0.85 7.57 3.87
C ARG A 54 2.34 7.33 4.09
N GLN A 55 2.76 7.32 5.34
CA GLN A 55 4.12 6.89 5.65
C GLN A 55 4.31 5.46 5.13
N PRO A 56 5.41 5.18 4.41
CA PRO A 56 5.73 3.81 4.06
C PRO A 56 5.87 3.02 5.36
N LEU A 57 5.20 1.87 5.43
CA LEU A 57 5.32 0.95 6.56
C LEU A 57 6.82 0.74 6.84
N PRO A 58 7.27 0.81 8.11
CA PRO A 58 8.67 0.69 8.43
C PRO A 58 9.21 -0.64 7.92
N LEU A 59 10.31 -0.58 7.16
CA LEU A 59 10.98 -1.77 6.68
C LEU A 59 11.51 -2.56 7.86
N ARG A 60 11.17 -3.84 7.91
CA ARG A 60 11.64 -4.76 8.95
C ARG A 60 12.74 -5.64 8.37
N GLU A 61 13.91 -5.57 8.95
CA GLU A 61 14.99 -6.54 8.72
C GLU A 61 14.66 -7.81 9.50
N LEU A 62 14.58 -8.94 8.80
CA LEU A 62 14.19 -10.24 9.33
C LEU A 62 15.18 -11.30 8.85
N ASN A 63 15.31 -12.39 9.58
CA ASN A 63 16.06 -13.57 9.13
C ASN A 63 15.09 -14.63 8.61
N CYS A 64 15.40 -15.19 7.45
CA CYS A 64 14.61 -16.26 6.85
C CYS A 64 14.71 -17.52 7.70
N ARG A 65 13.58 -18.09 8.14
CA ARG A 65 13.58 -19.33 8.94
C ARG A 65 14.06 -20.57 8.18
N ARG A 66 14.06 -20.52 6.84
CA ARG A 66 14.42 -21.67 5.98
C ARG A 66 15.90 -21.68 5.59
N CYS A 67 16.48 -20.51 5.31
CA CYS A 67 17.88 -20.41 4.85
C CYS A 67 18.78 -19.54 5.74
N GLY A 68 18.23 -18.87 6.77
CA GLY A 68 18.97 -18.00 7.69
C GLY A 68 19.30 -16.60 7.14
N GLN A 69 19.17 -16.38 5.82
CA GLN A 69 19.54 -15.11 5.18
C GLN A 69 18.73 -13.93 5.74
N ALA A 70 19.42 -12.83 6.04
CA ALA A 70 18.81 -11.55 6.37
C ALA A 70 18.10 -10.96 5.13
N PHE A 71 16.88 -10.48 5.30
CA PHE A 71 16.08 -9.89 4.24
C PHE A 71 15.20 -8.77 4.76
N GLN A 72 14.79 -7.87 3.87
CA GLN A 72 13.89 -6.77 4.20
C GLN A 72 12.45 -7.13 3.79
N CYS A 73 11.55 -7.17 4.77
CA CYS A 73 10.13 -7.29 4.49
C CYS A 73 9.57 -5.94 4.00
N GLY A 74 8.79 -5.98 2.92
CA GLY A 74 8.09 -4.81 2.40
C GLY A 74 8.81 -3.95 1.35
N ARG A 75 9.99 -4.36 0.84
CA ARG A 75 10.72 -3.63 -0.23
C ARG A 75 10.96 -4.47 -1.47
N GLY A 76 10.61 -3.96 -2.65
CA GLY A 76 11.06 -4.51 -3.94
C GLY A 76 9.95 -5.12 -4.81
N GLY A 77 8.69 -4.81 -4.53
CA GLY A 77 7.59 -5.06 -5.45
C GLY A 77 7.41 -3.91 -6.45
N ASP A 78 6.59 -4.14 -7.47
CA ASP A 78 6.24 -3.14 -8.48
C ASP A 78 5.61 -1.88 -7.87
N ASN A 79 5.82 -0.73 -8.50
CA ASN A 79 5.28 0.58 -8.08
C ASN A 79 5.62 0.96 -6.63
N GLY A 80 6.75 0.48 -6.09
CA GLY A 80 7.16 0.73 -4.71
C GLY A 80 6.37 -0.07 -3.67
N GLY A 81 5.66 -1.12 -4.10
CA GLY A 81 4.93 -2.03 -3.24
C GLY A 81 5.81 -3.11 -2.57
N CYS A 82 5.17 -3.95 -1.77
CA CYS A 82 5.81 -5.11 -1.14
C CYS A 82 5.94 -6.25 -2.16
N TRP A 83 7.13 -6.85 -2.30
CA TRP A 83 7.34 -8.00 -3.20
C TRP A 83 6.43 -9.20 -2.88
N CYS A 84 5.98 -9.34 -1.62
CA CYS A 84 5.07 -10.42 -1.22
C CYS A 84 3.67 -10.28 -1.84
N MET A 85 3.25 -9.08 -2.26
CA MET A 85 1.96 -8.86 -2.92
C MET A 85 1.92 -9.38 -4.36
N ALA A 86 3.09 -9.64 -4.96
CA ALA A 86 3.19 -10.24 -6.30
C ALA A 86 3.09 -11.78 -6.27
N LEU A 87 3.03 -12.38 -5.07
CA LEU A 87 2.93 -13.84 -4.93
C LEU A 87 1.46 -14.25 -4.88
N PRO A 88 1.12 -15.46 -5.38
CA PRO A 88 -0.24 -16.00 -5.24
C PRO A 88 -0.64 -16.01 -3.76
N PRO A 89 -1.94 -15.93 -3.44
CA PRO A 89 -2.41 -16.01 -2.06
C PRO A 89 -1.98 -17.35 -1.45
N LEU A 90 -0.86 -17.31 -0.72
CA LEU A 90 -0.40 -18.43 0.08
C LEU A 90 -1.37 -18.51 1.23
N ALA A 91 -2.23 -19.54 1.24
CA ALA A 91 -3.13 -19.80 2.35
C ALA A 91 -2.34 -19.73 3.66
N SER A 92 -2.58 -18.68 4.45
CA SER A 92 -2.09 -18.56 5.81
C SER A 92 -2.79 -19.65 6.61
N ALA A 93 -2.07 -20.74 6.91
CA ALA A 93 -2.46 -21.58 8.04
C ALA A 93 -2.28 -20.70 9.29
N ASP A 94 -3.39 -20.37 9.93
CA ASP A 94 -3.50 -19.79 11.28
C ASP A 94 -2.36 -18.89 11.75
N GLY A 95 -2.39 -17.60 11.39
CA GLY A 95 -1.91 -16.48 12.23
C GLY A 95 -0.49 -16.51 12.82
N GLY A 96 0.36 -17.47 12.46
CA GLY A 96 1.62 -17.79 13.13
C GLY A 96 2.67 -18.33 12.17
N GLY A 97 2.63 -17.90 10.91
CA GLY A 97 3.60 -18.32 9.90
C GLY A 97 4.99 -17.72 10.15
N ASP A 98 6.01 -18.56 10.10
CA ASP A 98 7.41 -18.14 10.17
C ASP A 98 7.81 -17.27 8.96
N CYS A 99 8.68 -16.28 9.18
CA CYS A 99 9.13 -15.35 8.14
C CYS A 99 10.08 -16.04 7.12
N LEU A 100 9.78 -15.93 5.83
CA LEU A 100 10.60 -16.44 4.71
C LEU A 100 11.08 -15.31 3.79
N CYS A 101 12.33 -15.39 3.31
CA CYS A 101 12.84 -14.48 2.30
C CYS A 101 12.15 -14.69 0.93
N PRO A 102 12.22 -13.72 0.00
CA PRO A 102 11.55 -13.80 -1.31
C PRO A 102 11.84 -15.08 -2.08
N ALA A 103 13.11 -15.49 -2.17
CA ALA A 103 13.49 -16.72 -2.87
C ALA A 103 12.86 -17.98 -2.24
N CYS A 104 12.91 -18.08 -0.90
CA CYS A 104 12.33 -19.22 -0.19
C CYS A 104 10.81 -19.25 -0.28
N LEU A 105 10.14 -18.09 -0.27
CA LEU A 105 8.70 -17.99 -0.38
C LEU A 105 8.20 -18.30 -1.80
N GLN A 106 8.90 -17.81 -2.83
CA GLN A 106 8.63 -18.15 -4.24
C GLN A 106 8.77 -19.65 -4.51
N GLN A 107 9.80 -20.29 -3.97
CA GLN A 107 9.96 -21.74 -4.08
C GLN A 107 8.82 -22.49 -3.40
N LEU A 108 8.36 -22.03 -2.24
CA LEU A 108 7.20 -22.63 -1.56
C LEU A 108 5.93 -22.47 -2.39
N ALA A 109 5.74 -21.30 -3.02
CA ALA A 109 4.62 -21.02 -3.89
C ALA A 109 4.62 -21.89 -5.17
N ALA A 110 5.81 -22.15 -5.74
CA ALA A 110 5.97 -22.93 -6.96
C ALA A 110 5.84 -24.45 -6.76
N THR A 111 5.87 -24.94 -5.51
CA THR A 111 5.78 -26.37 -5.17
C THR A 111 4.34 -26.81 -4.82
N ARG A 112 3.33 -25.98 -5.12
CA ARG A 112 1.91 -26.26 -4.87
C ARG A 112 1.13 -26.40 -6.16
#